data_AF-A0A1Y1M822-F1
#
_entry.id   AF-A0A1Y1M822-F1
#
_cell.length_a   1.000
_cell.length_b   1.000
_cell.length_c   1.000
_cell.angle_alpha   90.00
_cell.angle_beta   90.00
_cell.angle_gamma   90.00
#
_symmetry.space_group_name_H-M   'P 1'
#
loop_
_entity.id
_entity.type
_entity.pdbx_description
1 polymer ?
#
loop_
_entity_poly.entity_id
_entity_poly.type
_entity_poly.pdbx_seq_one_letter_code
_entity_poly.pdbx_strand_id
1 'polypeptide(L)'
;MEHPNTPSTTFSTDKSEFHAEGLKMISVTPVKKWKITYDGKMRATADSSRLYSIQIYLTFRSSIPIFDSVVDIDSFLTASAISLEPWSVEYFQLLNKKDRLHYGQFGELSGKIVIEGKEYTLSMDAIRYRSYDANWNWAVVHRSVVHYLTAENGDRFIIGKESMPITLSNLTWGFVYCVREKKTYPLQGCNFELYQHGEEEEPPMDYAFICSAGNRQYAIQIKVEQSSVCYVSKEWECKVIERICNAEIDGKRGWGTSRWLYRNVYGKS
;
A
#
# COMPACT_ATOMS: atom_id res chain seq x y z
N MET A 1 -13.77 11.73 -2.40
CA MET A 1 -14.18 11.74 -3.81
C MET A 1 -13.51 10.58 -4.50
N GLU A 2 -14.15 10.01 -5.50
CA GLU A 2 -13.72 8.78 -6.16
C GLU A 2 -13.72 8.95 -7.68
N HIS A 3 -12.90 8.16 -8.36
CA HIS A 3 -12.88 8.15 -9.82
C HIS A 3 -14.22 7.59 -10.34
N PRO A 4 -14.74 8.07 -11.50
CA PRO A 4 -16.01 7.58 -12.02
C PRO A 4 -16.03 6.08 -12.30
N ASN A 5 -14.86 5.51 -12.67
CA ASN A 5 -14.68 4.09 -12.98
C ASN A 5 -14.56 3.20 -11.73
N THR A 6 -14.47 3.78 -10.52
CA THR A 6 -14.57 3.01 -9.27
C THR A 6 -15.89 2.21 -9.27
N PRO A 7 -15.88 0.91 -8.92
CA PRO A 7 -14.83 0.23 -8.13
C PRO A 7 -13.66 -0.35 -8.93
N SER A 8 -13.61 -0.25 -10.26
CA SER A 8 -12.43 -0.70 -11.03
C SER A 8 -11.23 0.21 -10.79
N THR A 9 -10.03 -0.36 -10.66
CA THR A 9 -8.75 0.38 -10.66
C THR A 9 -7.96 0.24 -11.96
N THR A 10 -8.51 -0.43 -12.97
CA THR A 10 -7.84 -0.59 -14.27
C THR A 10 -8.00 0.68 -15.10
N PHE A 11 -6.87 1.24 -15.52
CA PHE A 11 -6.80 2.35 -16.46
C PHE A 11 -6.12 1.88 -17.74
N SER A 12 -6.69 2.24 -18.90
CA SER A 12 -6.06 1.98 -20.20
C SER A 12 -5.05 3.08 -20.55
N THR A 13 -3.90 2.70 -21.11
CA THR A 13 -2.88 3.65 -21.59
C THR A 13 -2.40 3.25 -22.99
N ASP A 14 -2.24 4.25 -23.85
CA ASP A 14 -1.84 4.05 -25.25
C ASP A 14 -0.31 4.20 -25.45
N LYS A 15 0.45 4.55 -24.41
CA LYS A 15 1.86 4.98 -24.52
C LYS A 15 2.72 4.54 -23.34
N SER A 16 4.04 4.63 -23.50
CA SER A 16 5.07 4.35 -22.49
C SER A 16 5.16 5.37 -21.34
N GLU A 17 4.18 6.27 -21.19
CA GLU A 17 4.17 7.32 -20.17
C GLU A 17 3.24 6.96 -19.02
N PHE A 18 3.53 7.42 -17.79
CA PHE A 18 2.63 7.28 -16.64
C PHE A 18 1.43 8.23 -16.75
N HIS A 19 0.61 8.01 -17.77
CA HIS A 19 -0.57 8.79 -18.08
C HIS A 19 -1.74 7.86 -18.44
N ALA A 20 -2.87 8.04 -17.76
CA ALA A 20 -4.10 7.35 -18.08
C ALA A 20 -5.30 8.13 -17.52
N GLU A 21 -6.37 8.26 -18.32
CA GLU A 21 -7.67 8.84 -17.92
C GLU A 21 -7.57 10.14 -17.10
N GLY A 22 -6.73 11.09 -17.56
CA GLY A 22 -6.54 12.39 -16.92
C GLY A 22 -5.47 12.41 -15.82
N LEU A 23 -5.10 11.26 -15.24
CA LEU A 23 -3.98 11.16 -14.30
C LEU A 23 -2.65 11.14 -15.06
N LYS A 24 -1.72 12.04 -14.70
CA LYS A 24 -0.36 12.07 -15.21
C LYS A 24 0.64 12.15 -14.06
N MET A 25 1.69 11.32 -14.11
CA MET A 25 2.81 11.35 -13.17
C MET A 25 4.13 11.54 -13.92
N ILE A 26 4.94 12.49 -13.47
CA ILE A 26 6.23 12.82 -14.09
C ILE A 26 7.32 12.79 -13.03
N SER A 27 8.32 11.94 -13.22
CA SER A 27 9.56 11.96 -12.43
C SER A 27 10.37 13.19 -12.81
N VAL A 28 10.45 14.18 -11.92
CA VAL A 28 11.26 15.39 -12.11
C VAL A 28 12.69 15.15 -11.67
N THR A 29 12.84 14.49 -10.53
CA THR A 29 14.12 13.98 -10.04
C THR A 29 13.88 12.54 -9.64
N PRO A 30 14.57 11.57 -10.27
CA PRO A 30 14.36 10.15 -10.02
C PRO A 30 14.26 9.89 -8.52
N VAL A 31 13.21 9.16 -8.13
CA VAL A 31 12.90 8.81 -6.75
C VAL A 31 12.46 9.99 -5.87
N LYS A 32 13.17 11.12 -5.88
CA LYS A 32 13.03 12.20 -4.91
C LYS A 32 11.86 13.16 -5.17
N LYS A 33 11.49 13.40 -6.44
CA LYS A 33 10.51 14.42 -6.79
C LYS A 33 9.65 14.01 -7.97
N TRP A 34 8.34 14.02 -7.77
CA TRP A 34 7.36 13.70 -8.79
C TRP A 34 6.29 14.78 -8.88
N LYS A 35 5.90 15.14 -10.10
CA LYS A 35 4.71 15.93 -10.36
C LYS A 35 3.56 14.98 -10.65
N ILE A 36 2.42 15.21 -9.99
CA ILE A 36 1.20 14.43 -10.14
C ILE A 36 0.12 15.42 -10.55
N THR A 37 -0.52 15.18 -11.68
CA THR A 37 -1.65 15.99 -12.13
C THR A 37 -2.83 15.11 -12.45
N TYR A 38 -4.03 15.60 -12.19
CA TYR A 38 -5.27 15.00 -12.63
C TYR A 38 -6.14 16.09 -13.26
N ASP A 39 -6.77 15.82 -14.39
CA ASP A 39 -7.81 16.66 -14.96
C ASP A 39 -8.94 15.75 -15.44
N GLY A 40 -10.09 15.81 -14.77
CA GLY A 40 -11.19 14.91 -15.04
C GLY A 40 -12.36 15.09 -14.07
N LYS A 41 -13.31 14.16 -14.14
CA LYS A 41 -14.48 14.17 -13.27
C LYS A 41 -14.26 13.24 -12.09
N MET A 42 -14.71 13.62 -10.90
CA MET A 42 -14.82 12.70 -9.75
C MET A 42 -16.21 12.74 -9.14
N ARG A 43 -16.57 11.67 -8.45
CA ARG A 43 -17.83 11.52 -7.73
C ARG A 43 -17.64 11.78 -6.25
N ALA A 44 -18.61 12.41 -5.59
CA ALA A 44 -18.56 12.53 -4.13
C ALA A 44 -18.80 11.16 -3.49
N THR A 45 -18.05 10.85 -2.42
CA THR A 45 -18.22 9.58 -1.72
C THR A 45 -19.59 9.50 -1.01
N ALA A 46 -20.13 10.65 -0.58
CA ALA A 46 -21.43 10.74 0.08
C ALA A 46 -22.63 10.83 -0.90
N ASP A 47 -22.39 11.21 -2.16
CA ASP A 47 -23.43 11.34 -3.19
C ASP A 47 -22.89 10.85 -4.53
N SER A 48 -23.32 9.66 -4.91
CA SER A 48 -22.86 9.00 -6.12
C SER A 48 -23.51 9.54 -7.41
N SER A 49 -24.56 10.34 -7.30
CA SER A 49 -25.33 10.84 -8.44
C SER A 49 -24.65 12.02 -9.14
N ARG A 50 -23.77 12.74 -8.44
CA ARG A 50 -23.15 13.96 -8.92
C ARG A 50 -21.67 13.79 -9.25
N LEU A 51 -21.30 14.28 -10.43
CA LEU A 51 -19.92 14.42 -10.86
C LEU A 51 -19.46 15.87 -10.69
N TYR A 52 -18.22 16.02 -10.24
CA TYR A 52 -17.52 17.28 -10.06
C TYR A 52 -16.35 17.34 -11.02
N SER A 53 -16.13 18.50 -11.63
CA SER A 53 -14.90 18.81 -12.37
C SER A 53 -13.76 19.05 -11.39
N ILE A 54 -12.69 18.27 -11.52
CA ILE A 54 -11.55 18.26 -10.61
C ILE A 54 -10.25 18.46 -11.39
N GLN A 55 -9.43 19.39 -10.90
CA GLN A 55 -8.04 19.51 -11.32
C GLN A 55 -7.12 19.35 -10.12
N ILE A 56 -6.15 18.45 -10.19
CA ILE A 56 -5.17 18.20 -9.15
C ILE A 56 -3.80 18.59 -9.69
N TYR A 57 -3.04 19.34 -8.89
CA TYR A 57 -1.65 19.71 -9.18
C TYR A 57 -0.82 19.53 -7.92
N LEU A 58 -0.23 18.35 -7.77
CA LEU A 58 0.53 17.97 -6.58
C LEU A 58 1.98 17.68 -6.93
N THR A 59 2.85 17.88 -5.95
CA THR A 59 4.25 17.48 -6.02
C THR A 59 4.57 16.59 -4.84
N PHE A 60 4.97 15.36 -5.13
CA PHE A 60 5.57 14.47 -4.14
C PHE A 60 7.04 14.81 -3.98
N ARG A 61 7.53 14.90 -2.73
CA ARG A 61 8.94 15.09 -2.40
C ARG A 61 9.35 14.10 -1.31
N SER A 62 10.56 13.56 -1.42
CA SER A 62 11.13 12.72 -0.37
C SER A 62 12.64 12.88 -0.27
N SER A 63 13.12 12.90 0.97
CA SER A 63 14.52 12.71 1.37
C SER A 63 14.77 11.35 2.04
N ILE A 64 13.71 10.55 2.23
CA ILE A 64 13.75 9.25 2.89
C ILE A 64 14.24 8.20 1.88
N PRO A 65 15.10 7.25 2.29
CA PRO A 65 15.52 6.14 1.44
C PRO A 65 14.33 5.34 0.90
N ILE A 66 14.50 4.75 -0.28
CA ILE A 66 13.60 3.70 -0.74
C ILE A 66 13.82 2.46 0.13
N PHE A 67 12.74 1.73 0.38
CA PHE A 67 12.81 0.33 0.78
C PHE A 67 12.43 -0.55 -0.41
N ASP A 68 13.34 -1.39 -0.86
CA ASP A 68 13.15 -2.42 -1.87
C ASP A 68 12.85 -3.76 -1.18
N SER A 69 11.67 -4.32 -1.40
CA SER A 69 11.25 -5.52 -0.67
C SER A 69 11.99 -6.79 -1.09
N VAL A 70 12.81 -6.75 -2.15
CA VAL A 70 13.66 -7.88 -2.56
C VAL A 70 15.01 -7.83 -1.83
N VAL A 71 15.55 -6.62 -1.66
CA VAL A 71 16.92 -6.43 -1.14
C VAL A 71 16.92 -6.10 0.36
N ASP A 72 15.94 -5.31 0.82
CA ASP A 72 15.93 -4.74 2.15
C ASP A 72 15.08 -5.53 3.15
N ILE A 73 14.36 -6.57 2.71
CA ILE A 73 13.59 -7.43 3.60
C ILE A 73 14.50 -8.22 4.55
N ASP A 74 14.04 -8.43 5.78
CA ASP A 74 14.76 -9.25 6.74
C ASP A 74 14.87 -10.71 6.25
N SER A 75 16.10 -11.20 6.20
CA SER A 75 16.39 -12.55 5.67
C SER A 75 15.88 -13.65 6.59
N PHE A 76 15.80 -13.41 7.90
CA PHE A 76 15.27 -14.37 8.85
C PHE A 76 13.75 -14.50 8.73
N LEU A 77 13.02 -13.39 8.57
CA LEU A 77 11.58 -13.44 8.29
C LEU A 77 11.28 -14.14 6.96
N THR A 78 12.09 -13.87 5.93
CA THR A 78 11.95 -14.54 4.63
C THR A 78 12.22 -16.03 4.72
N ALA A 79 13.32 -16.43 5.39
CA ALA A 79 13.64 -17.84 5.61
C ALA A 79 12.60 -18.56 6.45
N SER A 80 12.04 -17.88 7.46
CA SER A 80 10.96 -18.41 8.31
C SER A 80 9.67 -18.61 7.51
N ALA A 81 9.36 -17.72 6.56
CA ALA A 81 8.21 -17.91 5.68
C ALA A 81 8.41 -19.11 4.74
N ILE A 82 9.63 -19.27 4.18
CA ILE A 82 9.98 -20.40 3.31
C ILE A 82 9.95 -21.74 4.05
N SER A 83 10.33 -21.78 5.33
CA SER A 83 10.36 -23.03 6.12
C SER A 83 8.98 -23.59 6.45
N LEU A 84 7.93 -22.78 6.28
CA LEU A 84 6.53 -23.21 6.45
C LEU A 84 5.98 -23.94 5.21
N GLU A 85 6.65 -23.83 4.06
CA GLU A 85 6.18 -24.40 2.79
C GLU A 85 6.71 -25.82 2.55
N PRO A 86 5.98 -26.68 1.81
CA PRO A 86 6.51 -27.94 1.33
C PRO A 86 7.66 -27.72 0.34
N TRP A 87 8.84 -28.26 0.65
CA TRP A 87 10.01 -28.08 -0.20
C TRP A 87 10.03 -29.07 -1.37
N SER A 88 10.24 -28.54 -2.57
CA SER A 88 10.51 -29.31 -3.78
C SER A 88 11.43 -28.54 -4.72
N VAL A 89 11.99 -29.21 -5.72
CA VAL A 89 12.79 -28.55 -6.75
C VAL A 89 11.95 -27.52 -7.50
N GLU A 90 10.71 -27.86 -7.82
CA GLU A 90 9.75 -27.01 -8.52
C GLU A 90 9.41 -25.76 -7.70
N TYR A 91 9.25 -25.91 -6.38
CA TYR A 91 9.02 -24.78 -5.47
C TYR A 91 10.18 -23.78 -5.51
N PHE A 92 11.43 -24.23 -5.39
CA PHE A 92 12.59 -23.32 -5.44
C PHE A 92 12.79 -22.72 -6.83
N GLN A 93 12.49 -23.46 -7.91
CA GLN A 93 12.48 -22.89 -9.27
C GLN A 93 11.43 -21.80 -9.41
N LEU A 94 10.26 -21.95 -8.80
CA LEU A 94 9.20 -20.95 -8.80
C LEU A 94 9.60 -19.69 -8.02
N LEU A 95 10.26 -19.83 -6.87
CA LEU A 95 10.79 -18.69 -6.12
C LEU A 95 11.83 -17.90 -6.94
N ASN A 96 12.71 -18.59 -7.67
CA ASN A 96 13.77 -17.97 -8.47
C ASN A 96 13.29 -17.26 -9.74
N LYS A 97 12.09 -17.56 -10.25
CA LYS A 97 11.56 -17.01 -11.52
C LYS A 97 10.96 -15.60 -11.41
N LYS A 98 11.08 -14.94 -10.27
CA LYS A 98 10.32 -13.71 -9.98
C LYS A 98 11.16 -12.45 -10.18
N ASP A 99 11.05 -11.85 -11.36
CA ASP A 99 11.47 -10.47 -11.66
C ASP A 99 10.49 -9.46 -11.03
N ARG A 100 10.48 -9.39 -9.70
CA ARG A 100 9.59 -8.51 -8.94
C ARG A 100 10.33 -7.24 -8.55
N LEU A 101 9.82 -6.09 -8.99
CA LEU A 101 10.24 -4.80 -8.48
C LEU A 101 9.15 -4.27 -7.55
N HIS A 102 9.41 -4.31 -6.26
CA HIS A 102 8.51 -3.79 -5.23
C HIS A 102 9.29 -2.84 -4.34
N TYR A 103 8.97 -1.56 -4.42
CA TYR A 103 9.60 -0.61 -3.53
C TYR A 103 8.65 0.48 -3.04
N GLY A 104 8.84 0.90 -1.80
CA GLY A 104 8.07 1.94 -1.13
C GLY A 104 8.96 3.09 -0.69
N GLN A 105 8.40 4.30 -0.69
CA GLN A 105 9.10 5.49 -0.22
C GLN A 105 8.12 6.48 0.41
N PHE A 106 8.36 6.80 1.68
CA PHE A 106 7.64 7.88 2.37
C PHE A 106 8.11 9.25 1.89
N GLY A 107 7.24 10.23 1.96
CA GLY A 107 7.53 11.62 1.64
C GLY A 107 6.33 12.49 1.95
N GLU A 108 6.30 13.64 1.29
CA GLU A 108 5.25 14.65 1.44
C GLU A 108 4.62 14.92 0.09
N LEU A 109 3.31 15.12 0.10
CA LEU A 109 2.53 15.53 -1.05
C LEU A 109 1.95 16.92 -0.78
N SER A 110 2.31 17.88 -1.64
CA SER A 110 1.82 19.25 -1.50
C SER A 110 1.48 19.88 -2.84
N GLY A 111 0.53 20.81 -2.83
CA GLY A 111 0.08 21.53 -4.01
C GLY A 111 -1.38 21.95 -3.88
N LYS A 112 -2.12 21.91 -4.98
CA LYS A 112 -3.50 22.40 -5.02
C LYS A 112 -4.46 21.43 -5.70
N ILE A 113 -5.71 21.52 -5.29
CA ILE A 113 -6.86 20.85 -5.87
C ILE A 113 -7.88 21.93 -6.21
N VAL A 114 -8.42 21.89 -7.43
CA VAL A 114 -9.50 22.78 -7.89
C VAL A 114 -10.75 21.92 -8.07
N ILE A 115 -11.84 22.30 -7.41
CA ILE A 115 -13.13 21.63 -7.44
C ILE A 115 -14.16 22.65 -7.93
N GLU A 116 -14.74 22.45 -9.12
CA GLU A 116 -15.74 23.37 -9.70
C GLU A 116 -15.22 24.84 -9.71
N GLY A 117 -13.95 25.02 -10.08
CA GLY A 117 -13.30 26.33 -10.11
C GLY A 117 -12.84 26.88 -8.75
N LYS A 118 -13.19 26.23 -7.63
CA LYS A 118 -12.73 26.63 -6.29
C LYS A 118 -11.43 25.93 -5.93
N GLU A 119 -10.42 26.70 -5.53
CA GLU A 119 -9.08 26.21 -5.19
C GLU A 119 -8.95 25.84 -3.70
N TYR A 120 -8.23 24.75 -3.44
CA TYR A 120 -7.90 24.21 -2.13
C TYR A 120 -6.42 23.83 -2.10
N THR A 121 -5.72 24.20 -1.02
CA THR A 121 -4.31 23.80 -0.82
C THR A 121 -4.24 22.48 -0.07
N LEU A 122 -3.32 21.62 -0.48
CA LEU A 122 -3.04 20.34 0.16
C LEU A 122 -1.59 20.30 0.65
N SER A 123 -1.39 19.79 1.86
CA SER A 123 -0.08 19.38 2.38
C SER A 123 -0.30 18.20 3.32
N MET A 124 0.26 17.04 2.97
CA MET A 124 0.09 15.81 3.74
C MET A 124 1.32 14.90 3.63
N ASP A 125 1.46 13.99 4.59
CA ASP A 125 2.32 12.84 4.43
C ASP A 125 1.80 11.94 3.30
N ALA A 126 2.72 11.33 2.58
CA ALA A 126 2.40 10.42 1.50
C ALA A 126 3.40 9.27 1.43
N ILE A 127 2.94 8.19 0.82
CA ILE A 127 3.79 7.11 0.38
C ILE A 127 3.67 6.95 -1.13
N ARG A 128 4.81 6.79 -1.79
CA ARG A 128 4.88 6.31 -3.17
C ARG A 128 5.30 4.86 -3.14
N TYR A 129 4.43 3.98 -3.64
CA TYR A 129 4.72 2.56 -3.77
C TYR A 129 4.70 2.18 -5.25
N ARG A 130 5.71 1.42 -5.69
CA ARG A 130 5.78 0.86 -7.04
C ARG A 130 5.80 -0.65 -6.93
N SER A 131 4.92 -1.27 -7.71
CA SER A 131 4.90 -2.71 -7.99
C SER A 131 5.01 -2.90 -9.49
N TYR A 132 5.90 -3.80 -9.92
CA TYR A 132 5.97 -4.26 -11.30
C TYR A 132 6.42 -5.72 -11.31
N ASP A 133 5.61 -6.54 -11.96
CA ASP A 133 5.92 -7.93 -12.29
C ASP A 133 5.15 -8.24 -13.60
N ALA A 134 5.89 -8.49 -14.68
CA ALA A 134 5.33 -8.68 -16.01
C ALA A 134 4.46 -9.94 -16.12
N ASN A 135 4.66 -10.89 -15.21
CA ASN A 135 3.94 -12.16 -15.15
C ASN A 135 3.08 -12.24 -13.88
N TRP A 136 2.76 -11.10 -13.26
CA TRP A 136 1.98 -11.07 -12.04
C TRP A 136 0.58 -11.62 -12.27
N ASN A 137 0.26 -12.69 -11.55
CA ASN A 137 -1.08 -13.23 -11.51
C ASN A 137 -1.73 -12.87 -10.16
N TRP A 138 -2.73 -11.99 -10.18
CA TRP A 138 -3.47 -11.59 -8.99
C TRP A 138 -4.16 -12.77 -8.29
N ALA A 139 -4.43 -13.87 -9.01
CA ALA A 139 -5.04 -15.07 -8.45
C ALA A 139 -4.20 -15.82 -7.43
N VAL A 140 -2.89 -15.57 -7.37
CA VAL A 140 -2.01 -16.24 -6.40
C VAL A 140 -2.15 -15.68 -4.99
N VAL A 141 -2.73 -14.49 -4.84
CA VAL A 141 -2.96 -13.90 -3.53
C VAL A 141 -4.21 -14.53 -2.95
N HIS A 142 -4.08 -15.16 -1.79
CA HIS A 142 -5.22 -15.58 -1.01
C HIS A 142 -5.75 -14.40 -0.20
N ARG A 143 -4.85 -13.75 0.54
CA ARG A 143 -5.14 -12.54 1.33
C ARG A 143 -3.87 -11.80 1.70
N SER A 144 -3.97 -10.48 1.87
CA SER A 144 -2.90 -9.69 2.46
C SER A 144 -3.43 -8.44 3.15
N VAL A 145 -2.60 -7.92 4.07
CA VAL A 145 -2.77 -6.59 4.63
C VAL A 145 -1.44 -5.86 4.61
N VAL A 146 -1.48 -4.56 4.34
CA VAL A 146 -0.36 -3.66 4.56
C VAL A 146 -0.82 -2.41 5.28
N HIS A 147 -0.04 -1.99 6.26
CA HIS A 147 -0.24 -0.75 7.01
C HIS A 147 0.84 0.23 6.59
N TYR A 148 0.45 1.46 6.27
CA TYR A 148 1.35 2.57 5.99
C TYR A 148 1.08 3.65 7.03
N LEU A 149 1.94 3.76 8.04
CA LEU A 149 1.68 4.59 9.22
C LEU A 149 2.76 5.65 9.40
N THR A 150 2.32 6.77 9.93
CA THR A 150 3.13 7.86 10.44
C THR A 150 2.85 8.02 11.94
N ALA A 151 3.89 8.04 12.76
CA ALA A 151 3.81 8.47 14.14
C ALA A 151 4.02 9.99 14.26
N GLU A 152 3.42 10.61 15.27
CA GLU A 152 3.56 12.04 15.58
C GLU A 152 5.02 12.49 15.77
N ASN A 153 5.89 11.60 16.26
CA ASN A 153 7.32 11.88 16.39
C ASN A 153 8.09 11.89 15.06
N GLY A 154 7.43 11.61 13.94
CA GLY A 154 8.04 11.54 12.62
C GLY A 154 8.39 10.12 12.14
N ASP A 155 8.37 9.10 13.01
CA ASP A 155 8.70 7.74 12.55
C ASP A 155 7.66 7.25 11.53
N ARG A 156 8.10 6.44 10.57
CA ARG A 156 7.25 5.92 9.48
C ARG A 156 7.32 4.40 9.43
N PHE A 157 6.20 3.75 9.18
CA PHE A 157 6.06 2.30 9.27
C PHE A 157 5.40 1.75 8.01
N ILE A 158 6.01 0.74 7.40
CA ILE A 158 5.32 -0.19 6.51
C ILE A 158 5.30 -1.53 7.21
N ILE A 159 4.10 -2.07 7.46
CA ILE A 159 3.93 -3.39 8.08
C ILE A 159 2.97 -4.21 7.22
N GLY A 160 3.52 -5.18 6.51
CA GLY A 160 2.82 -6.08 5.62
C GLY A 160 2.77 -7.52 6.15
N LYS A 161 1.64 -8.17 5.92
CA LYS A 161 1.44 -9.61 6.13
C LYS A 161 0.72 -10.17 4.91
N GLU A 162 1.28 -11.21 4.31
CA GLU A 162 0.81 -11.77 3.05
C GLU A 162 0.63 -13.28 3.13
N SER A 163 -0.43 -13.76 2.48
CA SER A 163 -0.66 -15.16 2.18
C SER A 163 -0.83 -15.32 0.69
N MET A 164 0.21 -15.88 0.07
CA MET A 164 0.24 -16.32 -1.33
C MET A 164 0.60 -17.81 -1.35
N PRO A 165 -0.34 -18.73 -1.10
CA PRO A 165 -0.05 -20.14 -0.80
C PRO A 165 0.76 -20.89 -1.86
N ILE A 166 0.80 -20.39 -3.09
CA ILE A 166 1.64 -20.95 -4.16
C ILE A 166 3.14 -20.69 -3.92
N THR A 167 3.50 -19.66 -3.15
CA THR A 167 4.89 -19.31 -2.86
C THR A 167 5.22 -19.09 -1.39
N LEU A 168 4.44 -18.26 -0.69
CA LEU A 168 4.67 -17.92 0.71
C LEU A 168 3.29 -17.74 1.35
N SER A 169 2.83 -18.77 2.05
CA SER A 169 1.53 -18.80 2.72
C SER A 169 1.47 -17.88 3.95
N ASN A 170 2.63 -17.53 4.51
CA ASN A 170 2.76 -16.63 5.66
C ASN A 170 4.06 -15.81 5.57
N LEU A 171 4.00 -14.63 4.94
CA LEU A 171 5.12 -13.69 4.87
C LEU A 171 4.82 -12.43 5.68
N THR A 172 5.70 -12.11 6.63
CA THR A 172 5.76 -10.79 7.28
C THR A 172 6.87 -9.97 6.62
N TRP A 173 6.57 -8.72 6.26
CA TRP A 173 7.55 -7.85 5.60
C TRP A 173 7.30 -6.37 5.88
N GLY A 174 8.30 -5.53 5.64
CA GLY A 174 8.19 -4.08 5.77
C GLY A 174 9.37 -3.49 6.54
N PHE A 175 9.20 -2.25 7.02
CA PHE A 175 10.26 -1.51 7.69
C PHE A 175 9.74 -0.41 8.59
N VAL A 176 10.63 0.09 9.45
CA VAL A 176 10.47 1.30 10.24
C VAL A 176 11.56 2.31 9.85
N TYR A 177 11.16 3.51 9.45
CA TYR A 177 12.07 4.64 9.32
C TYR A 177 12.08 5.43 10.64
N CYS A 178 13.24 5.43 11.30
CA CYS A 178 13.49 6.21 12.50
C CYS A 178 13.96 7.61 12.13
N VAL A 179 13.16 8.64 12.39
CA VAL A 179 13.49 10.03 12.03
C VAL A 179 14.69 10.55 12.79
N ARG A 180 14.78 10.22 14.09
CA ARG A 180 15.88 10.67 14.95
C ARG A 180 17.24 10.18 14.44
N GLU A 181 17.30 8.94 13.97
CA GLU A 181 18.53 8.31 13.48
C GLU A 181 18.70 8.47 11.97
N LYS A 182 17.68 8.98 11.27
CA LYS A 182 17.61 9.10 9.81
C LYS A 182 17.92 7.77 9.11
N LYS A 183 17.43 6.67 9.68
CA LYS A 183 17.76 5.30 9.23
C LYS A 183 16.51 4.45 9.11
N THR A 184 16.51 3.60 8.09
CA THR A 184 15.50 2.55 7.88
C THR A 184 15.97 1.25 8.51
N TYR A 185 15.07 0.58 9.22
CA TYR A 185 15.26 -0.74 9.80
C TYR A 185 14.22 -1.70 9.22
N PRO A 186 14.62 -2.85 8.67
CA PRO A 186 13.64 -3.85 8.27
C PRO A 186 12.84 -4.33 9.48
N LEU A 187 11.61 -4.74 9.24
CA LEU A 187 10.86 -5.48 10.25
C LEU A 187 11.56 -6.80 10.55
N GLN A 188 11.72 -7.08 11.83
CA GLN A 188 12.35 -8.29 12.37
C GLN A 188 11.30 -9.23 13.02
N GLY A 189 10.06 -8.77 13.15
CA GLY A 189 8.98 -9.52 13.77
C GLY A 189 7.66 -8.76 13.76
N CYS A 190 6.55 -9.49 13.73
CA CYS A 190 5.20 -8.97 13.88
C CYS A 190 4.30 -10.10 14.40
N ASN A 191 3.49 -9.85 15.43
CA ASN A 191 2.52 -10.83 15.93
C ASN A 191 1.13 -10.69 15.30
N PHE A 192 0.98 -9.85 14.28
CA PHE A 192 -0.25 -9.74 13.52
C PHE A 192 -0.48 -11.00 12.69
N GLU A 193 -1.61 -11.66 12.89
CA GLU A 193 -1.95 -12.89 12.17
C GLU A 193 -3.23 -12.73 11.34
N LEU A 194 -3.14 -13.09 10.06
CA LEU A 194 -4.24 -12.96 9.10
C LEU A 194 -5.45 -13.82 9.47
N TYR A 195 -5.26 -14.97 10.12
CA TYR A 195 -6.38 -15.82 10.53
C TYR A 195 -7.14 -15.27 11.75
N GLN A 196 -6.50 -14.39 12.54
CA GLN A 196 -7.14 -13.72 13.68
C GLN A 196 -7.88 -12.46 13.23
N HIS A 197 -7.54 -11.92 12.06
CA HIS A 197 -7.98 -10.62 11.59
C HIS A 197 -8.40 -10.68 10.13
N GLY A 198 -9.67 -10.39 9.83
CA GLY A 198 -10.12 -10.23 8.47
C GLY A 198 -10.28 -11.54 7.70
N GLU A 199 -10.59 -12.65 8.38
CA GLU A 199 -11.25 -13.79 7.73
C GLU A 199 -12.57 -13.34 7.08
N GLU A 200 -13.04 -14.09 6.09
CA GLU A 200 -14.34 -13.87 5.42
C GLU A 200 -14.50 -12.48 4.74
N GLU A 201 -13.39 -11.82 4.41
CA GLU A 201 -13.36 -10.47 3.83
C GLU A 201 -13.89 -9.36 4.76
N GLU A 202 -13.88 -9.60 6.07
CA GLU A 202 -14.36 -8.65 7.10
C GLU A 202 -13.21 -8.13 7.98
N PRO A 203 -12.37 -7.21 7.48
CA PRO A 203 -11.23 -6.74 8.26
C PRO A 203 -11.67 -5.87 9.46
N PRO A 204 -11.02 -6.03 10.64
CA PRO A 204 -11.45 -5.38 11.87
C PRO A 204 -11.31 -3.85 11.80
N MET A 205 -12.20 -3.14 12.51
CA MET A 205 -12.21 -1.67 12.59
C MET A 205 -11.35 -1.09 13.72
N ASP A 206 -11.16 -1.86 14.80
CA ASP A 206 -10.30 -1.52 15.95
C ASP A 206 -9.51 -2.77 16.35
N TYR A 207 -8.18 -2.69 16.27
CA TYR A 207 -7.29 -3.82 16.54
C TYR A 207 -5.89 -3.33 16.87
N ALA A 208 -5.09 -4.20 17.50
CA ALA A 208 -3.73 -3.88 17.89
C ALA A 208 -2.80 -5.07 17.67
N PHE A 209 -1.52 -4.77 17.45
CA PHE A 209 -0.45 -5.75 17.29
C PHE A 209 0.89 -5.14 17.71
N ILE A 210 1.90 -5.99 17.81
CA ILE A 210 3.28 -5.62 18.12
C ILE A 210 4.14 -5.98 16.93
N CYS A 211 4.99 -5.05 16.51
CA CYS A 211 6.06 -5.32 15.56
C CYS A 211 7.42 -4.91 16.13
N SER A 212 8.50 -5.45 15.57
CA SER A 212 9.86 -5.12 15.98
C SER A 212 10.73 -4.73 14.79
N ALA A 213 11.57 -3.72 14.97
CA ALA A 213 12.59 -3.29 14.02
C ALA A 213 13.72 -2.57 14.77
N GLY A 214 14.97 -2.71 14.31
CA GLY A 214 16.11 -2.02 14.90
C GLY A 214 16.31 -2.34 16.38
N ASN A 215 16.07 -3.59 16.80
CA ASN A 215 16.12 -4.05 18.19
C ASN A 215 15.14 -3.32 19.14
N ARG A 216 14.07 -2.74 18.61
CA ARG A 216 12.97 -2.15 19.37
C ARG A 216 11.65 -2.81 19.01
N GLN A 217 10.76 -2.91 20.00
CA GLN A 217 9.36 -3.29 19.80
C GLN A 217 8.48 -2.05 19.81
N TYR A 218 7.40 -2.10 19.03
CA TYR A 218 6.40 -1.05 18.87
C TYR A 218 5.03 -1.66 19.09
N ALA A 219 4.26 -1.14 20.03
CA ALA A 219 2.85 -1.47 20.20
C ALA A 219 2.02 -0.54 19.31
N ILE A 220 1.21 -1.11 18.42
CA ILE A 220 0.44 -0.38 17.42
C ILE A 220 -1.03 -0.71 17.58
N GLN A 221 -1.87 0.29 17.78
CA GLN A 221 -3.33 0.19 17.68
C GLN A 221 -3.81 0.95 16.44
N ILE A 222 -4.77 0.39 15.73
CA ILE A 222 -5.38 0.94 14.53
C ILE A 222 -6.87 1.14 14.77
N LYS A 223 -7.38 2.33 14.44
CA LYS A 223 -8.80 2.64 14.38
C LYS A 223 -9.15 3.18 13.00
N VAL A 224 -10.02 2.47 12.29
CA VAL A 224 -10.44 2.82 10.92
C VAL A 224 -11.47 3.94 10.98
N GLU A 225 -11.23 5.02 10.24
CA GLU A 225 -12.17 6.14 10.10
C GLU A 225 -13.04 6.01 8.86
N GLN A 226 -12.42 5.59 7.75
CA GLN A 226 -13.09 5.50 6.46
C GLN A 226 -12.54 4.31 5.70
N SER A 227 -13.41 3.65 4.94
CA SER A 227 -13.07 2.55 4.04
C SER A 227 -13.67 2.77 2.67
N SER A 228 -12.98 2.33 1.63
CA SER A 228 -13.52 2.18 0.29
C SER A 228 -13.13 0.82 -0.29
N VAL A 229 -13.96 0.30 -1.18
CA VAL A 229 -13.73 -0.98 -1.85
C VAL A 229 -13.44 -0.71 -3.32
N CYS A 230 -12.40 -1.35 -3.83
CA CYS A 230 -12.09 -1.38 -5.25
C CYS A 230 -11.68 -2.80 -5.68
N TYR A 231 -11.66 -3.03 -6.99
CA TYR A 231 -11.23 -4.28 -7.58
C TYR A 231 -10.03 -4.02 -8.47
N VAL A 232 -9.01 -4.85 -8.28
CA VAL A 232 -7.77 -4.83 -9.04
C VAL A 232 -7.84 -5.93 -10.08
N SER A 233 -7.13 -5.70 -11.21
CA SER A 233 -7.05 -6.52 -12.43
C SER A 233 -8.26 -6.44 -13.36
N LYS A 234 -8.10 -6.97 -14.58
CA LYS A 234 -9.11 -6.86 -15.65
C LYS A 234 -10.38 -7.63 -15.32
N GLU A 235 -10.24 -8.83 -14.76
CA GLU A 235 -11.35 -9.72 -14.39
C GLU A 235 -11.72 -9.61 -12.90
N TRP A 236 -11.25 -8.54 -12.24
CA TRP A 236 -11.51 -8.26 -10.81
C TRP A 236 -11.10 -9.43 -9.91
N GLU A 237 -9.93 -10.02 -10.19
CA GLU A 237 -9.41 -11.20 -9.50
C GLU A 237 -9.10 -10.96 -8.02
N CYS A 238 -8.98 -9.69 -7.61
CA CYS A 238 -8.78 -9.29 -6.23
C CYS A 238 -9.70 -8.13 -5.84
N LYS A 239 -10.33 -8.26 -4.67
CA LYS A 239 -11.02 -7.19 -3.96
C LYS A 239 -10.02 -6.51 -3.04
N VAL A 240 -10.00 -5.18 -3.05
CA VAL A 240 -9.16 -4.36 -2.20
C VAL A 240 -10.03 -3.47 -1.33
N ILE A 241 -9.72 -3.44 -0.04
CA ILE A 241 -10.35 -2.55 0.93
C ILE A 241 -9.29 -1.56 1.38
N GLU A 242 -9.37 -0.34 0.85
CA GLU A 242 -8.50 0.79 1.21
C GLU A 242 -9.09 1.51 2.41
N ARG A 243 -8.29 1.77 3.45
CA ARG A 243 -8.80 2.32 4.70
C ARG A 243 -7.93 3.46 5.22
N ILE A 244 -8.56 4.57 5.57
CA ILE A 244 -7.93 5.68 6.31
C ILE A 244 -8.05 5.36 7.79
N CYS A 245 -6.93 5.49 8.51
CA CYS A 245 -6.82 5.04 9.88
C CYS A 245 -6.17 6.11 10.77
N ASN A 246 -6.70 6.25 11.98
CA ASN A 246 -5.93 6.75 13.11
C ASN A 246 -5.11 5.60 13.69
N ALA A 247 -3.91 5.91 14.17
CA ALA A 247 -3.07 4.95 14.85
C ALA A 247 -2.65 5.46 16.24
N GLU A 248 -2.34 4.55 17.13
CA GLU A 248 -1.58 4.82 18.35
C GLU A 248 -0.33 3.94 18.32
N ILE A 249 0.85 4.55 18.47
CA ILE A 249 2.16 3.89 18.38
C ILE A 249 2.92 4.20 19.66
N ASP A 250 3.12 3.19 20.52
CA ASP A 250 3.68 3.33 21.87
C ASP A 250 3.01 4.44 22.70
N GLY A 251 1.67 4.51 22.66
CA GLY A 251 0.90 5.54 23.37
C GLY A 251 0.89 6.92 22.71
N LYS A 252 1.54 7.09 21.55
CA LYS A 252 1.59 8.35 20.81
C LYS A 252 0.65 8.33 19.62
N ARG A 253 0.11 9.49 19.26
CA ARG A 253 -0.75 9.61 18.10
C ARG A 253 0.00 9.24 16.81
N GLY A 254 -0.72 8.62 15.89
CA GLY A 254 -0.30 8.37 14.53
C GLY A 254 -1.49 8.40 13.57
N TRP A 255 -1.19 8.34 12.28
CA TRP A 255 -2.17 8.34 11.20
C TRP A 255 -1.62 7.56 10.02
N GLY A 256 -2.49 7.14 9.12
CA GLY A 256 -2.05 6.47 7.92
C GLY A 256 -3.17 5.74 7.21
N THR A 257 -2.78 4.69 6.50
CA THR A 257 -3.73 3.82 5.81
C THR A 257 -3.46 2.36 6.12
N SER A 258 -4.49 1.54 5.97
CA SER A 258 -4.34 0.10 5.85
C SER A 258 -5.06 -0.37 4.59
N ARG A 259 -4.42 -1.28 3.86
CA ARG A 259 -4.96 -1.87 2.65
C ARG A 259 -5.08 -3.36 2.85
N TRP A 260 -6.30 -3.86 2.74
CA TRP A 260 -6.57 -5.29 2.70
C TRP A 260 -6.80 -5.71 1.27
N LEU A 261 -6.32 -6.90 0.92
CA LEU A 261 -6.54 -7.50 -0.37
C LEU A 261 -7.00 -8.93 -0.17
N TYR A 262 -8.06 -9.29 -0.88
CA TYR A 262 -8.70 -10.60 -0.84
C TYR A 262 -8.82 -11.16 -2.24
N ARG A 263 -8.64 -12.48 -2.36
CA ARG A 263 -8.96 -13.20 -3.59
C ARG A 263 -10.46 -13.04 -3.89
N ASN A 264 -10.80 -12.50 -5.05
CA ASN A 264 -12.18 -12.54 -5.54
C ASN A 264 -12.35 -13.72 -6.50
N VAL A 265 -12.99 -14.79 -6.02
CA VAL A 265 -13.23 -16.01 -6.83
C VAL A 265 -14.40 -15.87 -7.79
N TYR A 266 -15.26 -14.87 -7.60
CA TYR A 266 -16.43 -14.64 -8.46
C TYR A 266 -16.08 -13.84 -9.71
N GLY A 267 -14.97 -13.11 -9.68
CA GLY A 267 -14.52 -12.25 -10.78
C GLY A 267 -15.43 -11.04 -10.99
N LYS A 268 -15.43 -10.53 -12.22
CA LYS A 268 -16.23 -9.38 -12.63
C LYS A 268 -17.67 -9.83 -12.95
N SER A 269 -18.61 -9.45 -12.09
CA SER A 269 -20.06 -9.62 -12.27
C SER A 269 -20.68 -8.47 -13.06
#